data_AF-A0A438KMX2-F1
#
_entry.id   AF-A0A438KMX2-F1
#
_cell.length_a   1.000
_cell.length_b   1.000
_cell.length_c   1.000
_cell.angle_alpha   90.00
_cell.angle_beta   90.00
_cell.angle_gamma   90.00
#
_symmetry.space_group_name_H-M   'P 1'
#
loop_
_entity.id
_entity.type
_entity.pdbx_description
1 polymer ?
#
loop_
_entity_poly.entity_id
_entity_poly.type
_entity_poly.pdbx_seq_one_letter_code
_entity_poly.pdbx_strand_id
1 'polypeptide(L)'
;MGRPLMTLTNDSNPWWSIFKQAITEAGGKLAKPEILASTTDARYMRQMGIPTLGFSPMTNTPILLHDHNEFLKDTIYLRGIKVYESVISSLSSFVRASA
;
A
#
# COMPACT_ATOMS: atom_id res chain seq x y z
N MET A 1 19.28 7.34 -20.05
CA MET A 1 19.09 7.11 -18.60
C MET A 1 17.60 7.13 -18.30
N GLY A 2 17.03 6.01 -17.86
CA GLY A 2 15.58 5.86 -17.71
C GLY A 2 15.07 6.59 -16.47
N ARG A 3 13.92 7.27 -16.58
CA ARG A 3 13.22 7.81 -15.41
C ARG A 3 12.74 6.65 -14.53
N PRO A 4 12.94 6.70 -13.20
CA PRO A 4 12.40 5.68 -12.30
C PRO A 4 10.88 5.59 -12.46
N LEU A 5 10.37 4.40 -12.78
CA LEU A 5 8.94 4.12 -12.81
C LEU A 5 8.46 3.93 -11.36
N MET A 6 8.06 5.04 -10.74
CA MET A 6 7.63 5.08 -9.34
C MET A 6 6.25 5.74 -9.21
N THR A 7 5.49 5.29 -8.22
CA THR A 7 4.25 5.95 -7.83
C THR A 7 4.56 6.99 -6.76
N LEU A 8 4.17 8.24 -7.01
CA LEU A 8 4.44 9.33 -6.08
C LEU A 8 3.65 9.14 -4.78
N THR A 9 4.32 9.33 -3.65
CA THR A 9 3.74 9.24 -2.30
C THR A 9 3.73 10.63 -1.63
N ASN A 10 3.22 11.62 -2.36
CA ASN A 10 3.04 13.00 -1.90
C ASN A 10 1.65 13.49 -2.35
N ASP A 11 1.31 14.73 -2.00
CA ASP A 11 -0.04 15.25 -2.20
C ASP A 11 -0.38 15.56 -3.66
N SER A 12 0.57 15.45 -4.60
CA SER A 12 0.28 15.50 -6.04
C SER A 12 -0.34 14.21 -6.57
N ASN A 13 -0.35 13.13 -5.78
CA ASN A 13 -1.03 11.89 -6.10
C ASN A 13 -2.30 11.74 -5.23
N PRO A 14 -3.52 11.95 -5.78
CA PRO A 14 -4.74 11.85 -4.99
C PRO A 14 -4.95 10.45 -4.38
N TRP A 15 -4.51 9.40 -5.09
CA TRP A 15 -4.59 8.02 -4.60
C TRP A 15 -3.75 7.81 -3.34
N TRP A 16 -2.62 8.52 -3.20
CA TRP A 16 -1.80 8.44 -2.00
C TRP A 16 -2.53 9.04 -0.79
N SER A 17 -3.18 10.19 -0.96
CA SER A 17 -3.92 10.86 0.12
C SER A 17 -5.08 10.00 0.61
N ILE A 18 -5.89 9.44 -0.29
CA ILE A 18 -7.01 8.56 0.04
C ILE A 18 -6.53 7.30 0.74
N PHE A 19 -5.46 6.69 0.23
CA PHE A 19 -4.86 5.50 0.83
C PHE A 19 -4.37 5.76 2.27
N LYS A 20 -3.67 6.89 2.51
CA LYS A 20 -3.25 7.30 3.85
C LYS A 20 -4.44 7.48 4.81
N GLN A 21 -5.48 8.16 4.32
CA GLN A 21 -6.67 8.46 5.09
C GLN A 21 -7.40 7.17 5.50
N ALA A 22 -7.66 6.26 4.55
CA ALA A 22 -8.34 5.00 4.81
C ALA A 22 -7.61 4.16 5.88
N ILE A 23 -6.28 4.07 5.81
CA ILE A 23 -5.50 3.34 6.82
C ILE A 23 -5.62 4.00 8.19
N THR A 24 -5.63 5.32 8.24
CA THR A 24 -5.74 6.09 9.50
C THR A 24 -7.13 5.91 10.12
N GLU A 25 -8.19 5.96 9.31
CA GLU A 25 -9.58 5.73 9.74
C GLU A 25 -9.80 4.31 10.26
N ALA A 26 -9.10 3.32 9.68
CA ALA A 26 -9.07 1.95 10.18
C ALA A 26 -8.24 1.76 11.48
N GLY A 27 -7.78 2.85 12.10
CA GLY A 27 -6.95 2.82 13.32
C GLY A 27 -5.50 2.39 13.10
N GLY A 28 -5.06 2.35 11.84
CA GLY A 28 -3.69 2.03 11.46
C GLY A 28 -2.77 3.26 11.46
N LYS A 29 -1.47 3.00 11.49
CA LYS A 29 -0.43 4.02 11.27
C LYS A 29 0.48 3.55 10.14
N LEU A 30 0.61 4.38 9.11
CA LEU A 30 1.56 4.11 8.02
C LEU A 30 3.00 4.39 8.46
N ALA A 31 3.90 3.49 8.09
CA ALA A 31 5.33 3.76 8.10
C ALA A 31 5.70 4.77 7.01
N LYS A 32 6.93 5.27 7.05
CA LYS A 32 7.47 6.10 5.97
C LYS A 32 7.46 5.28 4.66
N PRO A 33 7.10 5.88 3.52
CA PRO A 33 7.22 5.20 2.23
C PRO A 33 8.66 4.79 1.96
N GLU A 34 8.84 3.55 1.48
CA GLU A 34 10.16 2.99 1.17
C GLU A 34 10.21 2.52 -0.29
N ILE A 35 11.42 2.60 -0.87
CA ILE A 35 11.70 1.96 -2.15
C ILE A 35 12.09 0.52 -1.85
N LEU A 36 11.23 -0.41 -2.22
CA LEU A 36 11.53 -1.83 -2.13
C LEU A 36 12.63 -2.18 -3.14
N ALA A 37 13.77 -2.70 -2.67
CA ALA A 37 14.88 -3.13 -3.52
C ALA A 37 14.63 -4.46 -4.25
N SER A 38 13.47 -5.09 -4.00
CA SER A 38 13.03 -6.33 -4.64
C SER A 38 12.09 -6.07 -5.83
N THR A 39 11.63 -7.13 -6.48
CA THR A 39 10.69 -7.07 -7.61
C THR A 39 9.29 -7.48 -7.16
N THR A 40 8.27 -6.76 -7.63
CA THR A 40 6.85 -7.10 -7.46
C THR A 40 6.11 -6.82 -8.77
N ASP A 41 4.86 -7.27 -8.87
CA ASP A 41 3.99 -7.02 -10.02
C ASP A 41 3.74 -5.53 -10.28
N ALA A 42 3.97 -4.68 -9.27
CA ALA A 42 3.88 -3.22 -9.40
C ALA A 42 4.80 -2.68 -10.50
N ARG A 43 5.90 -3.37 -10.84
CA ARG A 43 6.74 -3.01 -11.99
C ARG A 43 5.93 -2.95 -13.29
N TYR A 44 5.15 -3.98 -13.59
CA TYR A 44 4.38 -4.08 -14.83
C TYR A 44 3.21 -3.09 -14.85
N MET A 45 2.52 -2.93 -13.72
CA MET A 45 1.43 -1.95 -13.60
C MET A 45 1.93 -0.51 -13.83
N ARG A 46 3.07 -0.15 -13.23
CA ARG A 46 3.68 1.17 -13.43
C ARG A 46 4.20 1.37 -14.86
N GLN A 47 4.64 0.32 -15.55
CA GLN A 47 5.00 0.41 -16.98
C GLN A 47 3.80 0.75 -17.86
N MET A 48 2.59 0.32 -17.48
CA MET A 48 1.34 0.68 -18.16
C MET A 48 0.79 2.07 -17.76
N GLY A 49 1.52 2.82 -16.93
CA GLY A 49 1.08 4.14 -16.44
C GLY A 49 0.06 4.08 -15.30
N ILE A 50 -0.18 2.91 -14.71
CA ILE A 50 -1.11 2.74 -13.59
C ILE A 50 -0.35 3.01 -12.26
N PRO A 51 -0.78 3.98 -11.43
CA PRO A 51 -0.23 4.19 -10.10
C PRO A 51 -0.42 2.92 -9.24
N THR A 52 0.64 2.46 -8.55
CA THR A 52 0.59 1.24 -7.73
C THR A 52 1.43 1.39 -6.48
N LEU A 53 0.84 1.10 -5.33
CA LEU A 53 1.49 1.08 -4.02
C LEU A 53 1.61 -0.38 -3.56
N GLY A 54 2.77 -0.76 -3.06
CA GLY A 54 2.94 -2.03 -2.35
C GLY A 54 2.65 -1.82 -0.88
N PHE A 55 1.77 -2.65 -0.31
CA PHE A 55 1.37 -2.52 1.08
C PHE A 55 0.97 -3.86 1.68
N SER A 56 1.39 -4.10 2.93
CA SER A 56 0.95 -5.22 3.73
C SER A 56 0.69 -4.73 5.16
N PRO A 57 -0.52 -4.89 5.73
CA PRO A 57 -0.87 -4.40 7.07
C PRO A 57 -0.29 -5.26 8.21
N MET A 58 1.00 -5.58 8.14
CA MET A 58 1.71 -6.51 9.04
C MET A 58 2.48 -5.75 10.14
N THR A 59 1.79 -4.93 10.93
CA THR A 59 2.48 -4.15 11.98
C THR A 59 3.09 -5.04 13.04
N ASN A 60 4.23 -4.63 13.62
CA ASN A 60 4.90 -5.34 14.70
C ASN A 60 5.17 -6.83 14.36
N THR A 61 5.40 -7.12 13.09
CA THR A 61 5.72 -8.45 12.57
C THR A 61 7.19 -8.45 12.10
N PRO A 62 7.99 -9.45 12.47
CA PRO A 62 9.36 -9.57 11.94
C PRO A 62 9.36 -9.72 10.41
N ILE A 63 10.42 -9.27 9.76
CA ILE A 63 10.62 -9.50 8.33
C ILE A 63 11.08 -10.95 8.16
N LEU A 64 10.18 -11.81 7.66
CA LEU A 64 10.43 -13.25 7.50
C LEU A 64 10.19 -13.73 6.05
N LEU A 65 10.07 -12.81 5.08
CA LEU A 65 9.82 -13.19 3.70
C LEU A 65 10.92 -14.17 3.23
N HIS A 66 10.52 -15.37 2.81
CA HIS A 66 11.41 -16.45 2.37
C HIS A 66 12.36 -17.01 3.45
N ASP A 67 12.10 -16.76 4.74
CA ASP A 67 12.89 -17.32 5.83
C ASP A 67 12.25 -18.60 6.39
N HIS A 68 13.00 -19.35 7.20
CA HIS A 68 12.47 -20.49 7.94
C HIS A 68 11.39 -20.03 8.93
N ASN A 69 10.36 -20.86 9.13
CA ASN A 69 9.25 -20.55 10.06
C ASN A 69 8.57 -19.20 9.78
N GLU A 70 8.46 -18.77 8.52
CA GLU A 70 7.67 -17.60 8.13
C GLU A 70 6.25 -17.70 8.73
N PHE A 71 5.84 -16.69 9.51
CA PHE A 71 4.55 -16.68 10.18
C PHE A 71 3.95 -15.27 10.27
N LEU A 72 2.64 -15.23 10.49
CA LEU A 72 1.89 -14.03 10.83
C LEU A 72 0.94 -14.36 11.98
N LYS A 73 0.82 -13.46 12.96
CA LYS A 73 -0.16 -13.62 14.05
C LYS A 73 -1.57 -13.48 13.48
N ASP A 74 -2.46 -14.38 13.88
CA ASP A 74 -3.89 -14.38 13.52
C ASP A 74 -4.58 -13.02 13.75
N THR A 75 -4.31 -12.38 14.89
CA THR A 75 -4.82 -11.06 15.26
C THR A 75 -4.35 -9.97 14.30
N ILE A 76 -3.12 -10.05 13.78
CA ILE A 76 -2.59 -9.12 12.79
C ILE A 76 -3.21 -9.40 11.41
N TYR A 77 -3.35 -10.67 11.04
CA TYR A 77 -4.04 -11.07 9.81
C TYR A 77 -5.49 -10.55 9.78
N LEU A 78 -6.27 -10.82 10.83
CA LEU A 78 -7.66 -10.37 10.96
C LEU A 78 -7.78 -8.84 10.97
N ARG A 79 -6.85 -8.14 11.64
CA ARG A 79 -6.81 -6.67 11.57
C ARG A 79 -6.47 -6.18 10.17
N GLY A 80 -5.61 -6.89 9.44
CA GLY A 80 -5.29 -6.62 8.05
C GLY A 80 -6.52 -6.63 7.15
N ILE A 81 -7.45 -7.57 7.37
CA ILE A 81 -8.74 -7.61 6.65
C ILE A 81 -9.50 -6.30 6.86
N LYS A 82 -9.62 -5.81 8.11
CA LYS A 82 -10.31 -4.55 8.42
C LYS A 82 -9.66 -3.32 7.77
N VAL A 83 -8.33 -3.30 7.70
CA VAL A 83 -7.61 -2.24 6.97
C VAL A 83 -7.93 -2.30 5.48
N TYR A 84 -7.92 -3.48 4.86
CA TYR A 84 -8.24 -3.63 3.45
C TYR A 84 -9.69 -3.32 3.11
N GLU A 85 -10.66 -3.69 3.97
CA GLU A 85 -12.07 -3.30 3.81
C GLU A 85 -12.19 -1.77 3.69
N SER A 86 -11.52 -1.01 4.57
CA SER A 86 -11.48 0.45 4.52
C SER A 86 -10.78 0.97 3.26
N VAL A 87 -9.58 0.47 2.94
CA VAL A 87 -8.82 0.91 1.76
C VAL A 87 -9.58 0.68 0.46
N ILE A 88 -10.18 -0.49 0.28
CA ILE A 88 -10.96 -0.84 -0.91
C ILE A 88 -12.19 0.06 -1.01
N SER A 89 -12.92 0.25 0.10
CA SER A 89 -14.09 1.14 0.15
C SER A 89 -13.75 2.58 -0.24
N SER A 90 -12.71 3.16 0.37
CA SER A 90 -12.30 4.55 0.10
C SER A 90 -11.77 4.74 -1.32
N LEU A 91 -10.98 3.80 -1.85
CA LEU A 91 -10.44 3.88 -3.21
C LEU A 91 -11.52 3.71 -4.28
N SER A 92 -12.46 2.80 -4.09
CA SER A 92 -13.55 2.54 -5.05
C SER A 92 -14.64 3.61 -5.04
N SER A 93 -14.83 4.29 -3.92
CA SER A 93 -15.79 5.40 -3.79
C SER A 93 -15.21 6.75 -4.20
N PHE A 94 -13.92 6.81 -4.55
CA PHE A 94 -13.28 8.06 -4.92
C PHE A 94 -13.74 8.53 -6.30
N VAL A 95 -14.49 9.63 -6.30
CA VAL A 95 -14.79 10.38 -7.51
C VAL A 95 -13.74 11.47 -7.65
N ARG A 96 -12.90 11.34 -8.67
CA ARG A 96 -11.97 12.41 -9.04
C ARG A 96 -12.82 13.60 -9.48
N ALA A 97 -12.65 14.75 -8.83
CA ALA A 97 -13.28 15.98 -9.31
C ALA A 97 -12.88 16.19 -10.78
N SER A 98 -13.88 16.32 -11.65
CA SER A 98 -13.64 16.66 -13.06
C SER A 98 -12.86 17.97 -13.12
N ALA A 99 -11.78 17.96 -13.90
CA ALA A 99 -11.01 19.16 -14.21
C ALA A 99 -11.84 20.13 -15.07
#